data_AF-A0A953YYH9-F1
#
_entry.id   AF-A0A953YYH9-F1
#
_cell.length_a   1.000
_cell.length_b   1.000
_cell.length_c   1.000
_cell.angle_alpha   90.00
_cell.angle_beta   90.00
_cell.angle_gamma   90.00
#
_symmetry.space_group_name_H-M   'P 1'
#
loop_
_entity.id
_entity.type
_entity.pdbx_description
1 polymer ?
#
loop_
_entity_poly.entity_id
_entity_poly.type
_entity_poly.pdbx_seq_one_letter_code
_entity_poly.pdbx_strand_id
1 'polypeptide(L)'
;MSDFTEVQPIEGMKFDSNGLMPCVMQDARDGTVLTLAWMNAEAFRKTLETGLVTFWSRSRKQLWVKGETSGNIMRVAELKLDCDGDALVARVLPEGPACHTGEADCFFKTVFKNKAVLSEVEDAPPAATGWGAQLGTLMDDVRTLLQERKDTLPEGSYSSYLFRKGIDKILKKLGEEATETIIAAKGDHRGELVGEMCDLVFHLMVLMVEKEVSFEDLRRVMHERHRTDDEEETGTAPPKPELKISRPVECEPLETRLFQQLEPSIHHDIARALEVMYRAHAGQTRDEGTPYATHPLEVALIAVEDVKLRDRDEVIAALLHDVLEDDLNTTPQELTEKFGEAVSGAVVLLTKMYKRDGSPKDMGLQRYYQGLRNAPGWVRTVKICDRIHNLRTLPGSGRPADQIEQYKKDTRANLLPLAASSMDQKLLRAGEMLLKEIYG
;
A
#
# COMPACT_ATOMS: atom_id res chain seq x y z
N MET A 1 -11.15 30.75 -32.15
CA MET A 1 -12.53 31.08 -31.71
C MET A 1 -12.79 30.19 -30.53
N SER A 2 -12.93 30.81 -29.37
CA SER A 2 -12.82 30.22 -28.03
C SER A 2 -14.04 29.36 -27.67
N ASP A 3 -13.78 28.20 -27.10
CA ASP A 3 -14.75 27.28 -26.46
C ASP A 3 -15.37 27.91 -25.19
N PHE A 4 -16.00 29.08 -25.29
CA PHE A 4 -16.82 29.63 -24.21
C PHE A 4 -18.21 29.02 -24.32
N THR A 5 -18.45 27.94 -23.59
CA THR A 5 -19.69 27.16 -23.70
C THR A 5 -20.92 27.86 -23.10
N GLU A 6 -20.75 28.81 -22.17
CA GLU A 6 -21.87 29.61 -21.64
C GLU A 6 -21.40 31.01 -21.20
N VAL A 7 -21.82 32.06 -21.91
CA VAL A 7 -21.71 33.45 -21.44
C VAL A 7 -23.09 33.91 -21.00
N GLN A 8 -23.35 33.94 -19.69
CA GLN A 8 -24.54 34.60 -19.14
C GLN A 8 -24.50 36.11 -19.50
N PRO A 9 -25.64 36.74 -19.85
CA PRO A 9 -25.68 38.16 -20.18
C PRO A 9 -25.15 39.04 -19.04
N ILE A 10 -24.55 40.20 -19.40
CA ILE A 10 -24.09 41.27 -18.49
C ILE A 10 -25.24 41.84 -17.61
N GLU A 11 -26.49 41.44 -17.85
CA GLU A 11 -27.73 41.99 -17.28
C GLU A 11 -27.82 41.92 -15.74
N GLY A 12 -27.01 41.09 -15.08
CA GLY A 12 -26.95 40.99 -13.61
C GLY A 12 -25.86 41.85 -12.93
N MET A 13 -24.96 42.47 -13.69
CA MET A 13 -23.76 43.12 -13.13
C MET A 13 -24.03 44.58 -12.73
N LYS A 14 -23.71 44.91 -11.48
CA LYS A 14 -23.85 46.25 -10.90
C LYS A 14 -22.47 46.88 -10.71
N PHE A 15 -22.23 47.94 -11.46
CA PHE A 15 -21.03 48.76 -11.29
C PHE A 15 -21.32 49.90 -10.29
N ASP A 16 -20.31 50.30 -9.54
CA ASP A 16 -20.37 51.44 -8.62
C ASP A 16 -20.59 52.78 -9.37
N SER A 17 -20.69 53.89 -8.63
CA SER A 17 -20.86 55.22 -9.22
C SER A 17 -19.72 55.66 -10.15
N ASN A 18 -18.57 54.99 -10.11
CA ASN A 18 -17.42 55.22 -10.97
C ASN A 18 -17.39 54.25 -12.18
N GLY A 19 -18.39 53.39 -12.34
CA GLY A 19 -18.43 52.37 -13.37
C GLY A 19 -17.48 51.20 -13.10
N LEU A 20 -17.13 50.95 -11.84
CA LEU A 20 -16.18 49.92 -11.42
C LEU A 20 -16.85 48.86 -10.55
N MET A 21 -16.33 47.65 -10.62
CA MET A 21 -16.75 46.51 -9.81
C MET A 21 -15.51 45.79 -9.28
N PRO A 22 -15.48 45.40 -8.00
CA PRO A 22 -14.42 44.59 -7.44
C PRO A 22 -14.37 43.21 -8.12
N CYS A 23 -13.16 42.75 -8.41
CA CYS A 23 -12.89 41.43 -8.93
C CYS A 23 -11.78 40.78 -8.10
N VAL A 24 -12.14 39.71 -7.40
CA VAL A 24 -11.22 38.85 -6.66
C VAL A 24 -10.63 37.86 -7.65
N MET A 25 -9.31 37.86 -7.80
CA MET A 25 -8.62 36.86 -8.60
C MET A 25 -8.21 35.70 -7.72
N GLN A 26 -8.58 34.49 -8.09
CA GLN A 26 -8.33 33.27 -7.34
C GLN A 26 -7.61 32.24 -8.22
N ASP A 27 -6.67 31.49 -7.68
CA ASP A 27 -6.09 30.36 -8.41
C ASP A 27 -7.15 29.27 -8.59
N ALA A 28 -7.32 28.83 -9.84
CA ALA A 28 -8.30 27.82 -10.18
C ALA A 28 -7.97 26.43 -9.61
N ARG A 29 -6.73 26.17 -9.20
CA ARG A 29 -6.28 24.86 -8.72
C ARG A 29 -6.66 24.60 -7.26
N ASP A 30 -6.39 25.56 -6.38
CA ASP A 30 -6.46 25.37 -4.92
C ASP A 30 -7.42 26.36 -4.23
N GLY A 31 -7.89 27.39 -4.94
CA GLY A 31 -8.74 28.42 -4.34
C GLY A 31 -7.97 29.53 -3.61
N THR A 32 -6.64 29.61 -3.75
CA THR A 32 -5.85 30.70 -3.15
C THR A 32 -6.27 32.05 -3.74
N VAL A 33 -6.56 33.04 -2.89
CA VAL A 33 -6.87 34.41 -3.34
C VAL A 33 -5.57 35.11 -3.74
N LEU A 34 -5.42 35.39 -5.03
CA LEU A 34 -4.22 35.96 -5.63
C LEU A 34 -4.16 37.49 -5.52
N THR A 35 -5.25 38.18 -5.84
CA THR A 35 -5.34 39.64 -5.75
C THR A 35 -6.78 40.13 -5.73
N LEU A 36 -6.97 41.41 -5.40
CA LEU A 36 -8.22 42.13 -5.63
C LEU A 36 -7.92 43.35 -6.50
N ALA A 37 -8.66 43.49 -7.59
CA ALA A 37 -8.56 44.62 -8.49
C ALA A 37 -9.94 45.02 -9.02
N TRP A 38 -10.00 46.07 -9.83
CA TRP A 38 -11.27 46.66 -10.29
C TRP A 38 -11.45 46.38 -11.77
N MET A 39 -12.68 46.05 -12.17
CA MET A 39 -13.06 45.92 -13.58
C MET A 39 -14.14 46.97 -13.89
N ASN A 40 -14.00 47.64 -15.04
CA ASN A 40 -15.11 48.34 -15.67
C ASN A 40 -15.70 47.43 -16.78
N ALA A 41 -16.80 47.85 -17.39
CA ALA A 41 -17.45 47.08 -18.46
C ALA A 41 -16.50 46.77 -19.65
N GLU A 42 -15.55 47.66 -19.94
CA GLU A 42 -14.56 47.45 -21.02
C GLU A 42 -13.53 46.38 -20.66
N ALA A 43 -13.00 46.40 -19.42
CA ALA A 43 -12.07 45.40 -18.92
C ALA A 43 -12.70 44.01 -18.86
N PHE A 44 -13.99 43.92 -18.49
CA PHE A 44 -14.74 42.68 -18.53
C PHE A 44 -14.87 42.13 -19.96
N ARG A 45 -15.29 42.94 -20.93
CA ARG A 45 -15.37 42.51 -22.34
C ARG A 45 -14.01 42.07 -22.88
N LYS A 46 -12.95 42.83 -22.62
CA LYS A 46 -11.60 42.46 -23.05
C LYS A 46 -11.13 41.14 -22.41
N THR A 47 -11.53 40.88 -21.17
CA THR A 47 -11.24 39.61 -20.48
C THR A 47 -11.93 38.43 -21.19
N LEU A 48 -13.21 38.59 -21.56
CA LEU A 48 -13.93 37.58 -22.34
C LEU A 48 -13.32 37.38 -23.73
N GLU A 49 -12.93 38.45 -24.42
CA GLU A 49 -12.37 38.38 -25.77
C GLU A 49 -10.99 37.70 -25.80
N THR A 50 -10.13 38.02 -24.83
CA THR A 50 -8.73 37.57 -24.83
C THR A 50 -8.49 36.28 -24.04
N GLY A 51 -9.40 35.91 -23.15
CA GLY A 51 -9.18 34.85 -22.17
C GLY A 51 -8.12 35.19 -21.10
N LEU A 52 -7.66 36.45 -21.06
CA LEU A 52 -6.68 36.94 -20.09
C LEU A 52 -7.32 37.96 -19.17
N VAL A 53 -7.03 37.86 -17.87
CA VAL A 53 -7.60 38.81 -16.90
C VAL A 53 -7.12 40.24 -17.19
N THR A 54 -8.08 41.11 -17.46
CA THR A 54 -7.88 42.54 -17.68
C THR A 54 -8.56 43.33 -16.56
N PHE A 55 -7.83 44.26 -15.96
CA PHE A 55 -8.34 45.17 -14.95
C PHE A 55 -8.39 46.62 -15.44
N TRP A 56 -9.17 47.45 -14.77
CA TRP A 56 -9.12 48.90 -14.86
C TRP A 56 -8.21 49.47 -13.75
N SER A 57 -7.11 50.10 -14.15
CA SER A 57 -6.23 50.77 -13.19
C SER A 57 -6.84 52.10 -12.76
N ARG A 58 -7.29 52.20 -11.51
CA ARG A 58 -7.88 53.44 -10.95
C ARG A 58 -6.91 54.62 -10.98
N SER A 59 -5.61 54.36 -10.76
CA SER A 59 -4.58 55.40 -10.74
C SER A 59 -4.17 55.84 -12.14
N ARG A 60 -4.01 54.90 -13.09
CA ARG A 60 -3.59 55.19 -14.46
C ARG A 60 -4.77 55.52 -15.40
N LYS A 61 -6.01 55.28 -14.96
CA LYS A 61 -7.25 55.45 -15.74
C LYS A 61 -7.19 54.80 -17.12
N GLN A 62 -6.71 53.56 -17.15
CA GLN A 62 -6.57 52.77 -18.37
C GLN A 62 -6.75 51.28 -18.09
N LEU A 63 -7.01 50.52 -19.15
CA LEU A 63 -6.99 49.05 -19.11
C LEU A 63 -5.57 48.53 -18.80
N TRP A 64 -5.53 47.44 -18.07
CA TRP A 64 -4.30 46.76 -17.68
C TRP A 64 -4.50 45.25 -17.77
N VAL A 65 -3.88 44.62 -18.75
CA VAL A 65 -3.85 43.15 -18.84
C VAL A 65 -2.84 42.65 -17.80
N LYS A 66 -3.31 41.87 -16.82
CA LYS A 66 -2.45 41.44 -15.72
C LYS A 66 -1.37 40.50 -16.26
N GLY A 67 -0.12 40.86 -16.03
CA GLY A 67 1.03 40.08 -16.48
C GLY A 67 1.66 40.54 -17.80
N GLU A 68 1.02 41.45 -18.54
CA GLU A 68 1.50 41.89 -19.87
C GLU A 68 2.92 42.48 -19.85
N THR A 69 3.26 43.24 -18.80
CA THR A 69 4.60 43.81 -18.64
C THR A 69 5.59 42.84 -18.01
N SER A 70 5.13 41.90 -17.18
CA SER A 70 5.98 41.00 -16.40
C SER A 70 6.14 39.60 -16.99
N GLY A 71 5.39 39.24 -18.03
CA GLY A 71 5.30 37.89 -18.58
C GLY A 71 4.37 36.94 -17.82
N ASN A 72 4.13 37.19 -16.52
CA ASN A 72 3.24 36.37 -15.67
C ASN A 72 1.75 36.58 -15.99
N ILE A 73 1.29 36.10 -17.15
CA ILE A 73 -0.10 36.23 -17.58
C ILE A 73 -1.04 35.36 -16.75
N MET A 74 -2.31 35.78 -16.70
CA MET A 74 -3.36 35.16 -15.89
C MET A 74 -4.48 34.69 -16.83
N ARG A 75 -4.49 33.40 -17.16
CA ARG A 75 -5.50 32.82 -18.06
C ARG A 75 -6.79 32.56 -17.28
N VAL A 76 -7.92 33.05 -17.78
CA VAL A 76 -9.22 32.87 -17.15
C VAL A 76 -9.69 31.43 -17.35
N ALA A 77 -10.04 30.76 -16.25
CA ALA A 77 -10.74 29.48 -16.26
C ALA A 77 -12.25 29.67 -16.05
N GLU A 78 -12.64 30.58 -15.15
CA GLU A 78 -14.04 30.81 -14.79
C GLU A 78 -14.24 32.23 -14.23
N LEU A 79 -15.40 32.84 -14.51
CA LEU A 79 -15.85 34.09 -13.89
C LEU A 79 -17.15 33.82 -13.14
N LYS A 80 -17.18 34.11 -11.84
CA LYS A 80 -18.37 33.97 -10.98
C LYS A 80 -18.84 35.33 -10.52
N LEU A 81 -20.14 35.58 -10.66
CA LEU A 81 -20.81 36.73 -10.07
C LEU A 81 -21.34 36.33 -8.68
N ASP A 82 -21.27 37.23 -7.71
CA ASP A 82 -21.89 37.04 -6.41
C ASP A 82 -23.43 37.16 -6.47
N CYS A 83 -24.10 36.94 -5.34
CA CYS A 83 -25.55 36.77 -5.29
C CYS A 83 -26.35 38.07 -5.50
N ASP A 84 -25.74 39.23 -5.23
CA ASP A 84 -26.32 40.56 -5.43
C ASP A 84 -25.77 41.30 -6.65
N GLY A 85 -24.75 40.73 -7.31
CA GLY A 85 -24.30 41.12 -8.64
C GLY A 85 -23.27 42.25 -8.66
N ASP A 86 -22.66 42.58 -7.54
CA ASP A 86 -21.74 43.71 -7.41
C ASP A 86 -20.27 43.32 -7.16
N ALA A 87 -19.95 42.03 -7.19
CA ALA A 87 -18.56 41.55 -7.23
C ALA A 87 -18.35 40.33 -8.12
N LEU A 88 -17.14 40.23 -8.66
CA LEU A 88 -16.67 39.07 -9.41
C LEU A 88 -15.62 38.26 -8.66
N VAL A 89 -15.63 36.94 -8.86
CA VAL A 89 -14.47 36.07 -8.66
C VAL A 89 -13.99 35.57 -10.01
N ALA A 90 -12.75 35.93 -10.38
CA ALA A 90 -12.06 35.41 -11.54
C ALA A 90 -11.13 34.27 -11.12
N ARG A 91 -11.51 33.03 -11.45
CA ARG A 91 -10.62 31.87 -11.28
C ARG A 91 -9.67 31.79 -12.46
N VAL A 92 -8.38 31.76 -12.17
CA VAL A 92 -7.32 31.84 -13.18
C VAL A 92 -6.28 30.74 -13.03
N LEU A 93 -5.62 30.41 -14.13
CA LEU A 93 -4.36 29.66 -14.13
C LEU A 93 -3.20 30.66 -14.28
N PRO A 94 -2.44 30.93 -13.21
CA PRO A 94 -1.30 31.84 -13.26
C PRO A 94 -0.09 31.18 -13.95
N GLU A 95 0.58 31.90 -14.85
CA GLU A 95 1.84 31.45 -15.49
C GLU A 95 3.10 31.94 -14.74
N GLY A 96 2.92 32.50 -13.55
CA GLY A 96 3.99 32.99 -12.68
C GLY A 96 3.42 33.75 -11.47
N PRO A 97 4.26 34.36 -10.63
CA PRO A 97 3.83 35.09 -9.45
C PRO A 97 2.77 36.16 -9.77
N ALA A 98 1.68 36.18 -9.00
CA ALA A 98 0.64 37.17 -9.19
C ALA A 98 1.01 38.54 -8.63
N CYS A 99 1.86 38.59 -7.60
CA CYS A 99 2.29 39.85 -7.01
C CYS A 99 3.46 40.49 -7.78
N HIS A 100 3.48 41.82 -7.81
CA HIS A 100 4.59 42.59 -8.39
C HIS A 100 5.87 42.55 -7.52
N THR A 101 5.77 42.05 -6.29
CA THR A 101 6.92 41.83 -5.39
C THR A 101 7.64 40.51 -5.65
N GLY A 102 7.09 39.65 -6.50
CA GLY A 102 7.59 38.29 -6.74
C GLY A 102 6.90 37.21 -5.88
N GLU A 103 6.06 37.60 -4.92
CA GLU A 103 5.26 36.67 -4.12
C GLU A 103 4.12 36.05 -4.93
N ALA A 104 3.68 34.86 -4.53
CA ALA A 104 2.63 34.11 -5.21
C ALA A 104 1.31 34.89 -5.29
N ASP A 105 0.91 35.53 -4.20
CA ASP A 105 -0.31 36.33 -4.06
C ASP A 105 -0.04 37.69 -3.39
N CYS A 106 -1.05 38.57 -3.33
CA CYS A 106 -0.95 39.89 -2.70
C CYS A 106 -1.28 39.91 -1.19
N PHE A 107 -1.82 38.83 -0.63
CA PHE A 107 -2.34 38.72 0.73
C PHE A 107 -1.45 37.89 1.67
N PHE A 108 -0.18 37.72 1.33
CA PHE A 108 0.83 36.97 2.10
C PHE A 108 1.13 37.51 3.52
N LYS A 109 0.74 38.75 3.85
CA LYS A 109 1.00 39.34 5.18
C LYS A 109 -0.23 39.23 6.09
N THR A 110 -0.12 38.40 7.13
CA THR A 110 -1.14 38.29 8.19
C THR A 110 -1.16 39.53 9.09
N VAL A 111 -2.34 40.16 9.24
CA VAL A 111 -2.53 41.34 10.11
C VAL A 111 -3.02 40.95 11.52
N PHE A 112 -3.78 39.86 11.63
CA PHE A 112 -4.31 39.36 12.89
C PHE A 112 -4.49 37.84 12.83
N LYS A 113 -4.21 37.14 13.93
CA LYS A 113 -4.34 35.68 14.03
C LYS A 113 -4.99 35.30 15.36
N ASN A 114 -6.24 34.83 15.31
CA ASN A 114 -6.92 34.27 16.48
C ASN A 114 -6.66 32.77 16.56
N LYS A 115 -5.68 32.37 17.37
CA LYS A 115 -5.26 30.97 17.47
C LYS A 115 -6.36 30.03 17.97
N ALA A 116 -7.20 30.49 18.91
CA ALA A 116 -8.26 29.65 19.48
C ALA A 116 -9.34 29.30 18.46
N VAL A 117 -9.72 30.26 17.62
CA VAL A 117 -10.67 30.01 16.53
C VAL A 117 -10.04 29.19 15.41
N LEU A 118 -8.74 29.37 15.12
CA LEU A 118 -8.05 28.54 14.13
C LEU A 118 -7.97 27.08 14.54
N SER A 119 -7.75 26.78 15.83
CA SER A 119 -7.82 25.39 16.31
C SER A 119 -9.23 24.81 16.17
N GLU A 120 -10.28 25.60 16.40
CA GLU A 120 -11.66 25.14 16.16
C GLU A 120 -11.93 24.87 14.67
N VAL A 121 -11.32 25.63 13.75
CA VAL A 121 -11.41 25.38 12.30
C VAL A 121 -10.62 24.14 11.88
N GLU A 122 -9.47 23.88 12.52
CA GLU A 122 -8.67 22.66 12.34
C GLU A 122 -9.43 21.41 12.86
N ASP A 123 -10.18 21.56 13.95
CA ASP A 123 -10.97 20.48 14.58
C ASP A 123 -12.39 20.34 14.00
N ALA A 124 -12.91 21.34 13.28
CA ALA A 124 -14.25 21.32 12.72
C ALA A 124 -14.35 20.36 11.52
N PRO A 125 -15.43 19.56 11.42
CA PRO A 125 -15.66 18.74 10.24
C PRO A 125 -15.79 19.67 9.01
N PRO A 126 -15.07 19.40 7.92
CA PRO A 126 -14.96 20.35 6.84
C PRO A 126 -16.31 20.61 6.16
N ALA A 127 -16.59 21.89 5.84
CA ALA A 127 -17.79 22.27 5.10
C ALA A 127 -17.78 21.65 3.69
N ALA A 128 -18.97 21.28 3.19
CA ALA A 128 -19.22 20.40 2.05
C ALA A 128 -18.69 20.85 0.66
N THR A 129 -17.88 21.91 0.56
CA THR A 129 -17.40 22.49 -0.72
C THR A 129 -15.88 22.55 -0.86
N GLY A 130 -15.09 21.87 -0.01
CA GLY A 130 -13.62 21.96 -0.05
C GLY A 130 -12.83 20.70 0.30
N TRP A 131 -13.50 19.55 0.51
CA TRP A 131 -12.84 18.33 1.04
C TRP A 131 -11.67 17.87 0.17
N GLY A 132 -11.82 17.92 -1.15
CA GLY A 132 -10.74 17.55 -2.08
C GLY A 132 -9.53 18.48 -2.02
N ALA A 133 -9.76 19.78 -1.84
CA ALA A 133 -8.69 20.77 -1.71
C ALA A 133 -7.96 20.61 -0.37
N GLN A 134 -8.69 20.45 0.73
CA GLN A 134 -8.09 20.30 2.07
C GLN A 134 -7.33 18.98 2.22
N LEU A 135 -7.88 17.87 1.72
CA LEU A 135 -7.17 16.60 1.71
C LEU A 135 -5.95 16.66 0.79
N GLY A 136 -6.08 17.32 -0.37
CA GLY A 136 -4.96 17.58 -1.28
C GLY A 136 -3.83 18.37 -0.61
N THR A 137 -4.17 19.48 0.07
CA THR A 137 -3.20 20.28 0.83
C THR A 137 -2.52 19.46 1.92
N LEU A 138 -3.29 18.68 2.71
CA LEU A 138 -2.72 17.83 3.75
C LEU A 138 -1.76 16.79 3.16
N MET A 139 -2.14 16.15 2.05
CA MET A 139 -1.28 15.17 1.36
C MET A 139 0.00 15.81 0.83
N ASP A 140 -0.07 17.03 0.28
CA ASP A 140 1.10 17.77 -0.18
C ASP A 140 2.01 18.22 0.98
N ASP A 141 1.45 18.66 2.10
CA ASP A 141 2.19 19.02 3.31
C ASP A 141 2.92 17.79 3.86
N VAL A 142 2.23 16.65 3.97
CA VAL A 142 2.83 15.39 4.42
C VAL A 142 3.94 14.94 3.47
N ARG A 143 3.73 15.01 2.15
CA ARG A 143 4.75 14.67 1.15
C ARG A 143 5.97 15.58 1.25
N THR A 144 5.76 16.88 1.44
CA THR A 144 6.83 17.87 1.61
C THR A 144 7.66 17.57 2.86
N LEU A 145 6.99 17.27 3.97
CA LEU A 145 7.64 16.84 5.21
C LEU A 145 8.40 15.52 5.03
N LEU A 146 7.84 14.56 4.30
CA LEU A 146 8.51 13.29 4.02
C LEU A 146 9.77 13.50 3.16
N GLN A 147 9.72 14.39 2.17
CA GLN A 147 10.88 14.78 1.36
C GLN A 147 11.96 15.43 2.24
N GLU A 148 11.60 16.42 3.06
CA GLU A 148 12.53 17.05 4.01
C GLU A 148 13.18 16.01 4.93
N ARG A 149 12.39 15.04 5.43
CA ARG A 149 12.89 13.98 6.32
C ARG A 149 13.75 12.94 5.61
N LYS A 150 13.57 12.74 4.29
CA LYS A 150 14.47 11.92 3.46
C LYS A 150 15.82 12.62 3.27
N ASP A 151 15.79 13.94 3.10
CA ASP A 151 16.99 14.74 2.87
C ASP A 151 17.80 14.98 4.15
N THR A 152 17.12 15.21 5.28
CA THR A 152 17.75 15.58 6.56
C THR A 152 17.94 14.43 7.54
N LEU A 153 17.17 13.34 7.38
CA LEU A 153 17.20 12.13 8.21
C LEU A 153 17.27 12.36 9.74
N PRO A 154 16.37 13.18 10.33
CA PRO A 154 16.39 13.47 11.77
C PRO A 154 16.30 12.20 12.64
N GLU A 155 16.98 12.22 13.78
CA GLU A 155 16.89 11.12 14.77
C GLU A 155 15.49 11.05 15.40
N GLY A 156 15.06 9.85 15.78
CA GLY A 156 13.75 9.62 16.42
C GLY A 156 12.52 9.67 15.49
N SER A 157 12.67 10.08 14.23
CA SER A 157 11.57 10.11 13.25
C SER A 157 11.31 8.74 12.61
N TYR A 158 10.05 8.30 12.63
CA TYR A 158 9.62 7.04 12.02
C TYR A 158 9.91 6.99 10.51
N SER A 159 9.57 8.05 9.76
CA SER A 159 9.82 8.07 8.32
C SER A 159 11.31 8.10 7.98
N SER A 160 12.15 8.72 8.82
CA SER A 160 13.60 8.65 8.66
C SER A 160 14.15 7.24 8.90
N TYR A 161 13.56 6.47 9.82
CA TYR A 161 13.87 5.05 9.96
C TYR A 161 13.52 4.26 8.70
N LEU A 162 12.36 4.52 8.08
CA LEU A 162 11.96 3.86 6.82
C LEU A 162 12.95 4.18 5.70
N PHE A 163 13.28 5.45 5.47
CA PHE A 163 14.23 5.85 4.43
C PHE A 163 15.64 5.29 4.67
N ARG A 164 16.13 5.25 5.92
CA ARG A 164 17.42 4.60 6.23
C ARG A 164 17.45 3.11 5.93
N LYS A 165 16.31 2.44 6.07
CA LYS A 165 16.17 1.00 5.76
C LYS A 165 15.96 0.74 4.26
N GLY A 166 15.66 1.77 3.49
CA GLY A 166 15.55 1.71 2.03
C GLY A 166 14.24 1.08 1.54
N ILE A 167 14.20 0.91 0.22
CA ILE A 167 12.99 0.54 -0.53
C ILE A 167 12.29 -0.73 -0.01
N ASP A 168 13.04 -1.75 0.41
CA ASP A 168 12.45 -3.03 0.83
C ASP A 168 11.63 -2.90 2.11
N LYS A 169 12.08 -2.07 3.06
CA LYS A 169 11.33 -1.81 4.29
C LYS A 169 10.07 -0.99 4.01
N ILE A 170 10.15 -0.05 3.07
CA ILE A 170 9.02 0.76 2.63
C ILE A 170 7.96 -0.12 1.96
N LEU A 171 8.37 -0.99 1.02
CA LEU A 171 7.48 -1.93 0.35
C LEU A 171 6.86 -2.94 1.32
N LYS A 172 7.64 -3.44 2.28
CA LYS A 172 7.12 -4.33 3.33
C LYS A 172 5.99 -3.68 4.11
N LYS A 173 6.20 -2.46 4.61
CA LYS A 173 5.14 -1.73 5.33
C LYS A 173 3.93 -1.49 4.44
N LEU A 174 4.13 -1.04 3.20
CA LEU A 174 3.03 -0.84 2.25
C LEU A 174 2.19 -2.12 2.04
N GLY A 175 2.84 -3.29 1.95
CA GLY A 175 2.16 -4.58 1.82
C GLY A 175 1.42 -5.03 3.09
N GLU A 176 1.98 -4.76 4.28
CA GLU A 176 1.32 -4.98 5.57
C GLU A 176 0.01 -4.16 5.64
N GLU A 177 0.09 -2.84 5.44
CA GLU A 177 -1.10 -1.96 5.52
C GLU A 177 -2.16 -2.28 4.47
N ALA A 178 -1.74 -2.71 3.26
CA ALA A 178 -2.66 -3.12 2.22
C ALA A 178 -3.42 -4.39 2.64
N THR A 179 -2.75 -5.33 3.29
CA THR A 179 -3.36 -6.55 3.80
C THR A 179 -4.28 -6.26 4.99
N GLU A 180 -3.84 -5.40 5.91
CA GLU A 180 -4.62 -4.96 7.07
C GLU A 180 -5.87 -4.20 6.64
N THR A 181 -5.77 -3.32 5.63
CA THR A 181 -6.93 -2.65 5.02
C THR A 181 -7.94 -3.65 4.45
N ILE A 182 -7.48 -4.68 3.73
CA ILE A 182 -8.35 -5.74 3.19
C ILE A 182 -9.06 -6.49 4.32
N ILE A 183 -8.34 -6.79 5.40
CA ILE A 183 -8.89 -7.48 6.58
C ILE A 183 -9.93 -6.60 7.28
N ALA A 184 -9.59 -5.33 7.56
CA ALA A 184 -10.48 -4.39 8.21
C ALA A 184 -11.75 -4.12 7.39
N ALA A 185 -11.64 -4.14 6.05
CA ALA A 185 -12.79 -3.97 5.15
C ALA A 185 -13.79 -5.12 5.21
N LYS A 186 -13.37 -6.31 5.65
CA LYS A 186 -14.24 -7.47 5.85
C LYS A 186 -14.93 -7.48 7.22
N GLY A 187 -14.44 -6.69 8.17
CA GLY A 187 -15.05 -6.53 9.50
C GLY A 187 -16.11 -5.42 9.54
N ASP A 188 -16.79 -5.28 10.67
CA ASP A 188 -17.84 -4.25 10.89
C ASP A 188 -17.30 -2.97 11.56
N HIS A 189 -15.98 -2.86 11.75
CA HIS A 189 -15.33 -1.77 12.48
C HIS A 189 -14.82 -0.67 11.54
N ARG A 190 -15.71 0.27 11.19
CA ARG A 190 -15.37 1.42 10.34
C ARG A 190 -14.14 2.21 10.81
N GLY A 191 -13.94 2.33 12.13
CA GLY A 191 -12.80 3.05 12.70
C GLY A 191 -11.46 2.40 12.36
N GLU A 192 -11.39 1.07 12.49
CA GLU A 192 -10.20 0.29 12.13
C GLU A 192 -9.93 0.40 10.63
N LEU A 193 -10.95 0.22 9.79
CA LEU A 193 -10.82 0.38 8.34
C LEU A 193 -10.26 1.75 7.94
N VAL A 194 -10.76 2.82 8.56
CA VAL A 194 -10.25 4.18 8.28
C VAL A 194 -8.79 4.32 8.74
N GLY A 195 -8.42 3.74 9.88
CA GLY A 195 -7.04 3.70 10.37
C GLY A 195 -6.09 3.03 9.39
N GLU A 196 -6.41 1.79 9.00
CA GLU A 196 -5.58 1.02 8.05
C GLU A 196 -5.49 1.70 6.67
N MET A 197 -6.57 2.32 6.20
CA MET A 197 -6.55 3.11 4.96
C MET A 197 -5.63 4.34 5.08
N CYS A 198 -5.61 5.00 6.24
CA CYS A 198 -4.71 6.11 6.49
C CYS A 198 -3.24 5.67 6.48
N ASP A 199 -2.93 4.55 7.13
CA ASP A 199 -1.56 4.01 7.16
C ASP A 199 -1.11 3.52 5.78
N LEU A 200 -2.00 2.89 5.01
CA LEU A 200 -1.76 2.52 3.61
C LEU A 200 -1.42 3.75 2.75
N VAL A 201 -2.21 4.83 2.87
CA VAL A 201 -1.98 6.08 2.13
C VAL A 201 -0.66 6.74 2.57
N PHE A 202 -0.35 6.74 3.87
CA PHE A 202 0.92 7.23 4.39
C PHE A 202 2.11 6.47 3.79
N HIS A 203 2.09 5.14 3.85
CA HIS A 203 3.17 4.31 3.33
C HIS A 203 3.29 4.38 1.80
N LEU A 204 2.18 4.62 1.09
CA LEU A 204 2.21 4.92 -0.34
C LEU A 204 2.92 6.25 -0.61
N MET A 205 2.68 7.30 0.17
CA MET A 205 3.38 8.58 0.04
C MET A 205 4.88 8.46 0.35
N VAL A 206 5.26 7.62 1.33
CA VAL A 206 6.68 7.31 1.59
C VAL A 206 7.33 6.66 0.36
N LEU A 207 6.64 5.69 -0.26
CA LEU A 207 7.11 5.07 -1.51
C LEU A 207 7.20 6.08 -2.66
N MET A 208 6.22 6.98 -2.79
CA MET A 208 6.22 8.03 -3.80
C MET A 208 7.45 8.93 -3.66
N VAL A 209 7.78 9.37 -2.45
CA VAL A 209 8.99 10.17 -2.16
C VAL A 209 10.27 9.36 -2.41
N GLU A 210 10.29 8.07 -2.10
CA GLU A 210 11.43 7.19 -2.39
C GLU A 210 11.68 7.04 -3.90
N LYS A 211 10.60 6.96 -4.69
CA LYS A 211 10.62 6.74 -6.16
C LYS A 211 10.48 8.01 -7.00
N GLU A 212 10.48 9.18 -6.37
CA GLU A 212 10.34 10.48 -7.05
C GLU A 212 9.05 10.59 -7.87
N VAL A 213 7.97 9.96 -7.39
CA VAL A 213 6.64 10.02 -8.01
C VAL A 213 5.83 11.14 -7.38
N SER A 214 5.22 11.99 -8.21
CA SER A 214 4.38 13.09 -7.73
C SER A 214 2.89 12.74 -7.76
N PHE A 215 2.07 13.47 -7.00
CA PHE A 215 0.60 13.40 -7.15
C PHE A 215 0.14 13.85 -8.55
N GLU A 216 0.91 14.71 -9.22
CA GLU A 216 0.63 15.10 -10.60
C GLU A 216 0.83 13.93 -11.57
N ASP A 217 1.82 13.07 -11.34
CA ASP A 217 1.99 11.84 -12.13
C ASP A 217 0.80 10.89 -11.96
N LEU A 218 0.34 10.71 -10.72
CA LEU A 218 -0.84 9.89 -10.44
C LEU A 218 -2.10 10.49 -11.07
N ARG A 219 -2.32 11.80 -10.88
CA ARG A 219 -3.46 12.54 -11.43
C ARG A 219 -3.48 12.45 -12.95
N ARG A 220 -2.34 12.62 -13.62
CA ARG A 220 -2.20 12.49 -15.06
C ARG A 220 -2.64 11.11 -15.54
N VAL A 221 -2.12 10.03 -14.93
CA VAL A 221 -2.47 8.66 -15.30
C VAL A 221 -3.95 8.35 -15.01
N MET A 222 -4.49 8.83 -13.89
CA MET A 222 -5.92 8.68 -13.57
C MET A 222 -6.79 9.43 -14.57
N HIS A 223 -6.44 10.67 -14.89
CA HIS A 223 -7.16 11.49 -15.86
C HIS A 223 -7.11 10.88 -17.27
N GLU A 224 -5.96 10.37 -17.71
CA GLU A 224 -5.82 9.64 -18.98
C GLU A 224 -6.74 8.41 -19.04
N ARG A 225 -6.92 7.69 -17.92
CA ARG A 225 -7.82 6.51 -17.83
C ARG A 225 -9.30 6.86 -17.82
N HIS A 226 -9.66 8.06 -17.39
CA HIS A 226 -11.06 8.53 -17.31
C HIS A 226 -11.46 9.46 -18.46
N ARG A 227 -10.56 9.69 -19.44
CA ARG A 227 -10.80 10.60 -20.58
C ARG A 227 -11.63 9.99 -21.72
N THR A 228 -12.20 8.79 -21.54
CA THR A 228 -12.92 8.04 -22.58
C THR A 228 -14.43 7.88 -22.34
N ASP A 229 -15.01 8.50 -21.31
CA ASP A 229 -16.41 8.26 -20.94
C ASP A 229 -17.40 9.30 -21.50
N ASP A 230 -16.94 10.33 -22.23
CA ASP A 230 -17.82 11.38 -22.80
C ASP A 230 -18.29 11.12 -24.25
N GLU A 231 -17.81 10.08 -24.95
CA GLU A 231 -18.23 9.80 -26.34
C GLU A 231 -18.76 8.39 -26.64
N GLU A 232 -18.76 7.41 -25.72
CA GLU A 232 -19.46 6.14 -25.97
C GLU A 232 -19.81 5.40 -24.67
N GLU A 233 -21.11 5.20 -24.43
CA GLU A 233 -21.69 4.31 -23.41
C GLU A 233 -21.32 2.84 -23.69
N THR A 234 -20.04 2.48 -23.54
CA THR A 234 -19.61 1.09 -23.36
C THR A 234 -18.69 1.01 -22.15
N GLY A 235 -19.28 0.60 -21.02
CA GLY A 235 -18.68 0.62 -19.69
C GLY A 235 -17.50 -0.34 -19.48
N THR A 236 -16.38 -0.09 -20.15
CA THR A 236 -15.11 -0.76 -19.84
C THR A 236 -13.98 0.25 -19.80
N ALA A 237 -13.43 0.46 -18.60
CA ALA A 237 -12.24 1.27 -18.40
C ALA A 237 -11.12 0.82 -19.37
N PRO A 238 -10.33 1.75 -19.94
CA PRO A 238 -9.25 1.40 -20.85
C PRO A 238 -8.30 0.38 -20.17
N PRO A 239 -7.86 -0.66 -20.91
CA PRO A 239 -7.03 -1.71 -20.33
C PRO A 239 -5.77 -1.10 -19.73
N LYS A 240 -5.43 -1.49 -18.49
CA LYS A 240 -4.16 -1.12 -17.88
C LYS A 240 -3.03 -1.45 -18.87
N PRO A 241 -2.06 -0.56 -19.10
CA PRO A 241 -0.89 -0.93 -19.89
C PRO A 241 -0.31 -2.21 -19.32
N GLU A 242 -0.16 -3.23 -20.17
CA GLU A 242 0.53 -4.45 -19.78
C GLU A 242 1.88 -4.06 -19.19
N LEU A 243 2.12 -4.48 -17.95
CA LEU A 243 3.43 -4.39 -17.34
C LEU A 243 4.37 -5.19 -18.26
N LYS A 244 5.11 -4.48 -19.13
CA LYS A 244 6.19 -5.08 -19.92
C LYS A 244 7.37 -5.30 -18.99
N ILE A 245 7.27 -6.33 -18.17
CA ILE A 245 8.35 -6.81 -17.32
C ILE A 245 9.41 -7.36 -18.30
N SER A 246 10.47 -6.58 -18.55
CA SER A 246 11.50 -6.88 -19.55
C SER A 246 12.36 -8.12 -19.23
N ARG A 247 12.08 -8.75 -18.10
CA ARG A 247 12.30 -10.15 -17.76
C ARG A 247 11.11 -10.55 -16.88
N PRO A 248 10.53 -11.75 -16.99
CA PRO A 248 9.64 -12.21 -15.93
C PRO A 248 10.47 -12.17 -14.64
N VAL A 249 10.11 -11.26 -13.74
CA VAL A 249 10.48 -11.40 -12.35
C VAL A 249 9.62 -12.58 -11.90
N GLU A 250 10.20 -13.78 -11.89
CA GLU A 250 9.60 -14.97 -11.28
C GLU A 250 9.48 -14.72 -9.77
N CYS A 251 8.54 -13.88 -9.38
CA CYS A 251 8.15 -13.62 -8.01
C CYS A 251 6.74 -13.07 -8.05
N GLU A 252 5.75 -13.95 -8.19
CA GLU A 252 4.68 -13.79 -7.20
C GLU A 252 5.34 -14.06 -5.84
N PRO A 253 5.22 -13.18 -4.83
CA PRO A 253 5.62 -13.52 -3.48
C PRO A 253 4.98 -14.88 -3.13
N LEU A 254 5.75 -15.83 -2.60
CA LEU A 254 5.27 -17.18 -2.30
C LEU A 254 4.03 -17.14 -1.38
N GLU A 255 3.91 -16.09 -0.58
CA GLU A 255 2.74 -15.74 0.23
C GLU A 255 1.52 -15.44 -0.64
N THR A 256 1.68 -14.63 -1.69
CA THR A 256 0.59 -14.32 -2.64
C THR A 256 0.09 -15.60 -3.30
N ARG A 257 1.01 -16.46 -3.75
CA ARG A 257 0.66 -17.79 -4.28
C ARG A 257 -0.11 -18.61 -3.26
N LEU A 258 0.35 -18.64 -2.02
CA LEU A 258 -0.32 -19.36 -0.93
C LEU A 258 -1.75 -18.83 -0.72
N PHE A 259 -1.93 -17.52 -0.58
CA PHE A 259 -3.24 -16.90 -0.35
C PHE A 259 -4.23 -17.14 -1.50
N GLN A 260 -3.77 -17.16 -2.76
CA GLN A 260 -4.62 -17.44 -3.92
C GLN A 260 -5.22 -18.86 -3.90
N GLN A 261 -4.59 -19.81 -3.20
CA GLN A 261 -5.06 -21.20 -3.12
C GLN A 261 -6.03 -21.46 -1.96
N LEU A 262 -6.24 -20.47 -1.08
CA LEU A 262 -6.95 -20.61 0.18
C LEU A 262 -8.22 -19.78 0.22
N GLU A 263 -9.22 -20.28 0.94
CA GLU A 263 -10.48 -19.57 1.13
C GLU A 263 -10.27 -18.27 1.93
N PRO A 264 -10.90 -17.14 1.55
CA PRO A 264 -10.74 -15.87 2.24
C PRO A 264 -11.09 -15.88 3.73
N SER A 265 -11.86 -16.86 4.21
CA SER A 265 -12.26 -16.99 5.62
C SER A 265 -11.10 -17.32 6.54
N ILE A 266 -10.06 -17.99 6.05
CA ILE A 266 -8.91 -18.41 6.86
C ILE A 266 -7.70 -17.47 6.73
N HIS A 267 -7.74 -16.51 5.80
CA HIS A 267 -6.61 -15.63 5.47
C HIS A 267 -6.06 -14.88 6.69
N HIS A 268 -6.91 -14.41 7.60
CA HIS A 268 -6.47 -13.72 8.81
C HIS A 268 -5.56 -14.60 9.69
N ASP A 269 -5.96 -15.85 9.92
CA ASP A 269 -5.17 -16.79 10.71
C ASP A 269 -3.87 -17.19 10.01
N ILE A 270 -3.88 -17.31 8.68
CA ILE A 270 -2.68 -17.57 7.89
C ILE A 270 -1.70 -16.39 7.97
N ALA A 271 -2.19 -15.15 7.89
CA ALA A 271 -1.35 -13.95 8.03
C ALA A 271 -0.66 -13.90 9.41
N ARG A 272 -1.40 -14.18 10.49
CA ARG A 272 -0.82 -14.29 11.84
C ARG A 272 0.19 -15.43 11.96
N ALA A 273 -0.03 -16.56 11.28
CA ALA A 273 0.93 -17.66 11.25
C ALA A 273 2.22 -17.27 10.50
N LEU A 274 2.11 -16.56 9.37
CA LEU A 274 3.25 -16.01 8.64
C LEU A 274 4.07 -15.05 9.51
N GLU A 275 3.42 -14.21 10.33
CA GLU A 275 4.12 -13.33 11.27
C GLU A 275 4.98 -14.11 12.27
N VAL A 276 4.39 -15.15 12.90
CA VAL A 276 5.12 -16.01 13.86
C VAL A 276 6.26 -16.76 13.18
N MET A 277 6.01 -17.30 11.98
CA MET A 277 7.02 -17.94 11.14
C MET A 277 8.17 -16.95 10.87
N TYR A 278 7.90 -15.76 10.34
CA TYR A 278 8.94 -14.79 10.00
C TYR A 278 9.73 -14.31 11.22
N ARG A 279 9.06 -14.13 12.35
CA ARG A 279 9.70 -13.79 13.62
C ARG A 279 10.67 -14.89 14.06
N ALA A 280 10.24 -16.15 14.03
CA ALA A 280 11.04 -17.28 14.47
C ALA A 280 12.29 -17.50 13.61
N HIS A 281 12.22 -17.16 12.32
CA HIS A 281 13.31 -17.32 11.36
C HIS A 281 14.02 -15.98 11.06
N ALA A 282 13.83 -14.96 11.91
CA ALA A 282 14.43 -13.64 11.76
C ALA A 282 15.97 -13.72 11.90
N GLY A 283 16.65 -13.91 10.77
CA GLY A 283 18.11 -14.11 10.70
C GLY A 283 18.56 -14.80 9.41
N GLN A 284 17.67 -15.50 8.70
CA GLN A 284 17.92 -16.00 7.34
C GLN A 284 17.61 -14.88 6.35
N THR A 285 18.57 -14.46 5.51
CA THR A 285 18.37 -13.38 4.53
C THR A 285 18.64 -13.87 3.11
N ARG A 286 17.91 -13.34 2.12
CA ARG A 286 18.34 -13.44 0.70
C ARG A 286 19.65 -12.67 0.50
N ASP A 287 20.31 -12.87 -0.65
CA ASP A 287 21.45 -12.05 -1.10
C ASP A 287 21.14 -10.53 -1.09
N GLU A 288 19.86 -10.17 -1.10
CA GLU A 288 19.32 -8.80 -1.12
C GLU A 288 18.95 -8.27 0.28
N GLY A 289 19.15 -9.03 1.37
CA GLY A 289 18.99 -8.56 2.74
C GLY A 289 17.57 -8.61 3.34
N THR A 290 16.58 -9.15 2.62
CA THR A 290 15.23 -9.42 3.15
C THR A 290 15.20 -10.72 3.98
N PRO A 291 14.51 -10.76 5.14
CA PRO A 291 14.31 -12.00 5.89
C PRO A 291 13.57 -13.03 5.02
N TYR A 292 14.17 -14.21 4.82
CA TYR A 292 13.69 -15.22 3.90
C TYR A 292 13.56 -16.56 4.61
N ALA A 293 12.34 -16.84 5.07
CA ALA A 293 11.97 -18.17 5.54
C ALA A 293 11.50 -19.02 4.35
N THR A 294 12.45 -19.38 3.48
CA THR A 294 12.40 -20.50 2.52
C THR A 294 11.40 -21.56 2.79
N HIS A 295 11.89 -22.35 3.72
CA HIS A 295 11.52 -23.72 3.79
C HIS A 295 10.08 -23.89 4.29
N PRO A 296 9.64 -23.22 5.37
CA PRO A 296 8.27 -23.42 5.85
C PRO A 296 7.20 -22.95 4.85
N LEU A 297 7.48 -21.89 4.10
CA LEU A 297 6.55 -21.37 3.11
C LEU A 297 6.43 -22.29 1.88
N GLU A 298 7.55 -22.82 1.38
CA GLU A 298 7.55 -23.81 0.30
C GLU A 298 6.91 -25.14 0.74
N VAL A 299 7.08 -25.54 2.00
CA VAL A 299 6.39 -26.71 2.56
C VAL A 299 4.88 -26.49 2.60
N ALA A 300 4.42 -25.30 3.00
CA ALA A 300 3.01 -24.93 2.95
C ALA A 300 2.47 -24.92 1.51
N LEU A 301 3.25 -24.45 0.53
CA LEU A 301 2.86 -24.50 -0.88
C LEU A 301 2.74 -25.95 -1.39
N ILE A 302 3.68 -26.84 -1.06
CA ILE A 302 3.55 -28.27 -1.39
C ILE A 302 2.30 -28.86 -0.74
N ALA A 303 2.04 -28.56 0.53
CA ALA A 303 0.86 -29.00 1.24
C ALA A 303 -0.44 -28.56 0.54
N VAL A 304 -0.52 -27.30 0.10
CA VAL A 304 -1.74 -26.69 -0.46
C VAL A 304 -1.90 -26.98 -1.96
N GLU A 305 -0.86 -26.76 -2.76
CA GLU A 305 -0.89 -26.91 -4.22
C GLU A 305 -0.83 -28.39 -4.62
N ASP A 306 0.10 -29.15 -4.06
CA ASP A 306 0.32 -30.53 -4.49
C ASP A 306 -0.54 -31.52 -3.72
N VAL A 307 -0.72 -31.35 -2.40
CA VAL A 307 -1.44 -32.32 -1.56
C VAL A 307 -2.90 -31.94 -1.29
N LYS A 308 -3.27 -30.67 -1.54
CA LYS A 308 -4.62 -30.12 -1.32
C LYS A 308 -5.06 -30.09 0.14
N LEU A 309 -4.11 -29.82 1.06
CA LEU A 309 -4.44 -29.33 2.39
C LEU A 309 -5.04 -27.93 2.25
N ARG A 310 -6.20 -27.69 2.85
CA ARG A 310 -6.98 -26.44 2.71
C ARG A 310 -7.68 -26.03 4.00
N ASP A 311 -7.66 -26.90 5.01
CA ASP A 311 -8.18 -26.55 6.32
C ASP A 311 -7.22 -25.59 7.02
N ARG A 312 -7.78 -24.68 7.83
CA ARG A 312 -7.05 -23.66 8.59
C ARG A 312 -5.87 -24.26 9.36
N ASP A 313 -6.13 -25.29 10.16
CA ASP A 313 -5.14 -25.82 11.11
C ASP A 313 -4.05 -26.60 10.39
N GLU A 314 -4.39 -27.27 9.28
CA GLU A 314 -3.43 -27.96 8.41
C GLU A 314 -2.38 -27.01 7.83
N VAL A 315 -2.83 -25.86 7.30
CA VAL A 315 -1.95 -24.87 6.65
C VAL A 315 -1.10 -24.15 7.68
N ILE A 316 -1.68 -23.76 8.82
CA ILE A 316 -0.93 -23.11 9.92
C ILE A 316 0.16 -24.05 10.44
N ALA A 317 -0.15 -25.33 10.67
CA ALA A 317 0.87 -26.28 11.11
C ALA A 317 1.99 -26.46 10.09
N ALA A 318 1.69 -26.42 8.77
CA ALA A 318 2.70 -26.45 7.73
C ALA A 318 3.64 -25.23 7.78
N LEU A 319 3.10 -24.03 8.01
CA LEU A 319 3.88 -22.80 8.15
C LEU A 319 4.73 -22.78 9.43
N LEU A 320 4.23 -23.37 10.52
CA LEU A 320 4.86 -23.29 11.84
C LEU A 320 5.65 -24.54 12.23
N HIS A 321 5.78 -25.54 11.34
CA HIS A 321 6.26 -26.88 11.70
C HIS A 321 7.65 -26.92 12.36
N ASP A 322 8.53 -25.97 11.99
CA ASP A 322 9.91 -25.87 12.50
C ASP A 322 10.10 -24.75 13.54
N VAL A 323 9.07 -23.95 13.83
CA VAL A 323 9.19 -22.75 14.69
C VAL A 323 9.71 -23.08 16.09
N LEU A 324 9.31 -24.20 16.68
CA LEU A 324 9.80 -24.59 18.01
C LEU A 324 11.22 -25.18 17.98
N GLU A 325 11.71 -25.65 16.82
CA GLU A 325 13.10 -26.06 16.63
C GLU A 325 14.02 -24.84 16.44
N ASP A 326 13.55 -23.84 15.69
CA ASP A 326 14.37 -22.70 15.25
C ASP A 326 14.33 -21.50 16.20
N ASP A 327 13.23 -21.29 16.94
CA ASP A 327 13.12 -20.24 17.96
C ASP A 327 12.82 -20.82 19.35
N LEU A 328 13.85 -20.78 20.21
CA LEU A 328 13.73 -21.24 21.59
C LEU A 328 12.79 -20.37 22.45
N ASN A 329 12.51 -19.14 22.03
CA ASN A 329 11.62 -18.23 22.75
C ASN A 329 10.14 -18.51 22.49
N THR A 330 9.80 -19.01 21.31
CA THR A 330 8.43 -19.42 21.02
C THR A 330 8.07 -20.66 21.85
N THR A 331 6.89 -20.65 22.48
CA THR A 331 6.42 -21.72 23.36
C THR A 331 5.15 -22.39 22.83
N PRO A 332 4.91 -23.68 23.15
CA PRO A 332 3.63 -24.33 22.82
C PRO A 332 2.40 -23.63 23.42
N GLN A 333 2.57 -22.98 24.58
CA GLN A 333 1.50 -22.21 25.21
C GLN A 333 1.12 -20.99 24.36
N GLU A 334 2.12 -20.25 23.86
CA GLU A 334 1.89 -19.13 22.93
C GLU A 334 1.16 -19.57 21.67
N LEU A 335 1.55 -20.72 21.08
CA LEU A 335 0.86 -21.27 19.91
C LEU A 335 -0.58 -21.69 20.22
N THR A 336 -0.84 -22.20 21.42
CA THR A 336 -2.19 -22.56 21.87
C THR A 336 -3.07 -21.33 22.00
N GLU A 337 -2.56 -20.27 22.62
CA GLU A 337 -3.28 -19.01 22.79
C GLU A 337 -3.59 -18.32 21.45
N LYS A 338 -2.65 -18.39 20.49
CA LYS A 338 -2.82 -17.78 19.17
C LYS A 338 -3.72 -18.60 18.25
N PHE A 339 -3.50 -19.91 18.16
CA PHE A 339 -4.05 -20.75 17.08
C PHE A 339 -4.90 -21.93 17.55
N GLY A 340 -4.88 -22.26 18.85
CA GLY A 340 -5.63 -23.35 19.46
C GLY A 340 -4.80 -24.61 19.74
N GLU A 341 -5.35 -25.52 20.54
CA GLU A 341 -4.67 -26.75 20.98
C GLU A 341 -4.31 -27.68 19.82
N ALA A 342 -5.16 -27.76 18.79
CA ALA A 342 -4.94 -28.64 17.63
C ALA A 342 -3.65 -28.26 16.88
N VAL A 343 -3.48 -26.96 16.58
CA VAL A 343 -2.27 -26.44 15.92
C VAL A 343 -1.06 -26.61 16.81
N SER A 344 -1.13 -26.20 18.08
CA SER A 344 0.00 -26.31 19.00
C SER A 344 0.46 -27.77 19.16
N GLY A 345 -0.48 -28.69 19.37
CA GLY A 345 -0.20 -30.12 19.47
C GLY A 345 0.44 -30.69 18.19
N ALA A 346 0.00 -30.25 17.02
CA ALA A 346 0.59 -30.64 15.75
C ALA A 346 2.04 -30.15 15.60
N VAL A 347 2.31 -28.88 15.89
CA VAL A 347 3.68 -28.32 15.81
C VAL A 347 4.61 -29.04 16.80
N VAL A 348 4.15 -29.35 18.01
CA VAL A 348 4.92 -30.14 18.99
C VAL A 348 5.25 -31.54 18.45
N LEU A 349 4.31 -32.22 17.80
CA LEU A 349 4.54 -33.54 17.18
C LEU A 349 5.50 -33.47 15.99
N LEU A 350 5.55 -32.34 15.28
CA LEU A 350 6.44 -32.11 14.14
C LEU A 350 7.87 -31.75 14.58
N THR A 351 8.03 -31.28 15.82
CA THR A 351 9.29 -30.80 16.42
C THR A 351 10.08 -31.93 17.10
N LYS A 352 11.39 -32.00 16.83
CA LYS A 352 12.34 -32.85 17.55
C LYS A 352 12.71 -32.26 18.91
N MET A 353 11.79 -32.40 19.87
CA MET A 353 11.90 -31.82 21.23
C MET A 353 13.21 -32.12 21.96
N TYR A 354 13.89 -33.24 21.64
CA TYR A 354 15.19 -33.56 22.25
C TYR A 354 16.29 -32.54 21.96
N LYS A 355 16.18 -31.79 20.85
CA LYS A 355 17.07 -30.67 20.54
C LYS A 355 16.87 -29.48 21.49
N ARG A 356 15.67 -29.37 22.07
CA ARG A 356 15.24 -28.27 22.91
C ARG A 356 15.41 -28.57 24.40
N ASP A 357 15.05 -29.77 24.83
CA ASP A 357 15.12 -30.18 26.24
C ASP A 357 16.46 -30.83 26.63
N GLY A 358 17.35 -31.08 25.67
CA GLY A 358 18.66 -31.68 25.88
C GLY A 358 18.62 -33.18 26.19
N SER A 359 17.49 -33.85 25.98
CA SER A 359 17.37 -35.29 26.23
C SER A 359 18.21 -36.13 25.25
N PRO A 360 18.59 -37.37 25.63
CA PRO A 360 19.44 -38.22 24.79
C PRO A 360 18.84 -38.46 23.40
N LYS A 361 19.64 -38.17 22.36
CA LYS A 361 19.22 -38.20 20.95
C LYS A 361 18.50 -39.49 20.55
N ASP A 362 19.02 -40.66 20.94
CA ASP A 362 18.45 -41.95 20.52
C ASP A 362 17.03 -42.18 21.09
N MET A 363 16.85 -41.93 22.39
CA MET A 363 15.52 -41.99 23.01
C MET A 363 14.59 -40.90 22.48
N GLY A 364 15.10 -39.69 22.28
CA GLY A 364 14.34 -38.56 21.72
C GLY A 364 13.83 -38.86 20.32
N LEU A 365 14.67 -39.43 19.46
CA LEU A 365 14.32 -39.78 18.09
C LEU A 365 13.30 -40.93 18.04
N GLN A 366 13.43 -41.91 18.93
CA GLN A 366 12.44 -43.00 19.06
C GLN A 366 11.07 -42.46 19.48
N ARG A 367 11.01 -41.57 20.48
CA ARG A 367 9.77 -40.91 20.91
C ARG A 367 9.15 -40.08 19.79
N TYR A 368 9.98 -39.33 19.07
CA TYR A 368 9.55 -38.50 17.95
C TYR A 368 8.84 -39.31 16.86
N TYR A 369 9.48 -40.37 16.35
CA TYR A 369 8.87 -41.21 15.32
C TYR A 369 7.64 -41.99 15.83
N GLN A 370 7.63 -42.41 17.09
CA GLN A 370 6.45 -43.03 17.69
C GLN A 370 5.28 -42.05 17.79
N GLY A 371 5.55 -40.80 18.18
CA GLY A 371 4.58 -39.71 18.19
C GLY A 371 3.99 -39.45 16.81
N LEU A 372 4.84 -39.31 15.79
CA LEU A 372 4.40 -39.13 14.40
C LEU A 372 3.54 -40.29 13.88
N ARG A 373 3.87 -41.54 14.20
CA ARG A 373 3.05 -42.71 13.78
C ARG A 373 1.64 -42.68 14.34
N ASN A 374 1.49 -42.16 15.55
CA ASN A 374 0.21 -42.04 16.25
C ASN A 374 -0.49 -40.70 15.97
N ALA A 375 0.15 -39.79 15.24
CA ALA A 375 -0.38 -38.47 14.96
C ALA A 375 -1.57 -38.53 13.96
N PRO A 376 -2.48 -37.55 14.00
CA PRO A 376 -3.52 -37.39 13.00
C PRO A 376 -2.97 -37.44 11.56
N GLY A 377 -3.79 -37.92 10.62
CA GLY A 377 -3.38 -38.08 9.22
C GLY A 377 -2.78 -36.80 8.62
N TRP A 378 -3.42 -35.66 8.87
CA TRP A 378 -2.98 -34.37 8.38
C TRP A 378 -1.62 -33.89 8.96
N VAL A 379 -1.31 -34.22 10.23
CA VAL A 379 0.01 -33.91 10.82
C VAL A 379 1.10 -34.76 10.17
N ARG A 380 0.82 -36.05 9.93
CA ARG A 380 1.73 -36.92 9.16
C ARG A 380 1.93 -36.40 7.75
N THR A 381 0.88 -35.89 7.11
CA THR A 381 0.93 -35.27 5.79
C THR A 381 1.89 -34.08 5.78
N VAL A 382 1.77 -33.15 6.72
CA VAL A 382 2.70 -32.01 6.85
C VAL A 382 4.14 -32.50 6.98
N LYS A 383 4.41 -33.53 7.78
CA LYS A 383 5.78 -34.07 7.91
C LYS A 383 6.33 -34.65 6.61
N ILE A 384 5.47 -35.26 5.81
CA ILE A 384 5.84 -35.78 4.50
C ILE A 384 6.11 -34.63 3.52
N CYS A 385 5.30 -33.56 3.53
CA CYS A 385 5.55 -32.35 2.73
C CYS A 385 6.91 -31.71 3.06
N ASP A 386 7.23 -31.56 4.34
CA ASP A 386 8.57 -31.14 4.81
C ASP A 386 9.67 -32.01 4.19
N ARG A 387 9.51 -33.34 4.28
CA ARG A 387 10.50 -34.26 3.73
C ARG A 387 10.64 -34.18 2.22
N ILE A 388 9.54 -33.99 1.48
CA ILE A 388 9.54 -33.80 0.03
C ILE A 388 10.37 -32.56 -0.32
N HIS A 389 10.12 -31.43 0.35
CA HIS A 389 10.90 -30.20 0.14
C HIS A 389 12.40 -30.43 0.40
N ASN A 390 12.73 -31.11 1.50
CA ASN A 390 14.12 -31.45 1.84
C ASN A 390 14.80 -32.32 0.76
N LEU A 391 14.09 -33.31 0.21
CA LEU A 391 14.61 -34.14 -0.90
C LEU A 391 14.79 -33.36 -2.20
N ARG A 392 13.90 -32.42 -2.51
CA ARG A 392 14.00 -31.56 -3.71
C ARG A 392 15.19 -30.61 -3.65
N THR A 393 15.55 -30.13 -2.46
CA THR A 393 16.66 -29.18 -2.26
C THR A 393 18.02 -29.86 -1.99
N LEU A 394 18.01 -31.15 -1.63
CA LEU A 394 19.21 -31.94 -1.30
C LEU A 394 20.29 -31.98 -2.40
N PRO A 395 19.99 -32.18 -3.70
CA PRO A 395 21.01 -32.19 -4.75
C PRO A 395 21.80 -30.88 -4.88
N GLY A 396 21.20 -29.74 -4.54
CA GLY A 396 21.85 -28.42 -4.56
C GLY A 396 22.64 -28.09 -3.28
N SER A 397 22.59 -28.93 -2.25
CA SER A 397 23.17 -28.63 -0.92
C SER A 397 24.69 -28.81 -0.82
N GLY A 398 25.35 -29.35 -1.85
CA GLY A 398 26.78 -29.68 -1.83
C GLY A 398 27.14 -30.89 -0.96
N ARG A 399 26.16 -31.65 -0.46
CA ARG A 399 26.40 -32.85 0.35
C ARG A 399 26.98 -34.00 -0.48
N PRO A 400 27.88 -34.82 0.11
CA PRO A 400 28.39 -36.05 -0.51
C PRO A 400 27.27 -37.03 -0.90
N ALA A 401 27.46 -37.78 -1.98
CA ALA A 401 26.47 -38.72 -2.52
C ALA A 401 26.06 -39.82 -1.53
N ASP A 402 27.00 -40.31 -0.72
CA ASP A 402 26.75 -41.29 0.35
C ASP A 402 25.85 -40.74 1.46
N GLN A 403 26.01 -39.45 1.81
CA GLN A 403 25.12 -38.79 2.78
C GLN A 403 23.72 -38.57 2.22
N ILE A 404 23.61 -38.23 0.93
CA ILE A 404 22.31 -38.12 0.24
C ILE A 404 21.60 -39.48 0.21
N GLU A 405 22.31 -40.55 -0.13
CA GLU A 405 21.75 -41.90 -0.17
C GLU A 405 21.34 -42.39 1.24
N GLN A 406 22.15 -42.10 2.26
CA GLN A 406 21.77 -42.39 3.65
C GLN A 406 20.51 -41.62 4.07
N TYR A 407 20.38 -40.35 3.65
CA TYR A 407 19.18 -39.55 3.92
C TYR A 407 17.94 -40.13 3.22
N LYS A 408 18.06 -40.59 1.98
CA LYS A 408 16.99 -41.32 1.26
C LYS A 408 16.62 -42.63 1.98
N LYS A 409 17.61 -43.39 2.45
CA LYS A 409 17.42 -44.64 3.21
C LYS A 409 16.69 -44.40 4.54
N ASP A 410 17.08 -43.39 5.30
CA ASP A 410 16.43 -43.01 6.56
C ASP A 410 14.99 -42.56 6.34
N THR A 411 14.76 -41.82 5.25
CA THR A 411 13.43 -41.38 4.84
C THR A 411 12.52 -42.56 4.51
N ARG A 412 13.02 -43.54 3.75
CA ARG A 412 12.31 -44.77 3.40
C ARG A 412 11.95 -45.59 4.64
N ALA A 413 12.86 -45.70 5.60
CA ALA A 413 12.65 -46.51 6.80
C ALA A 413 11.67 -45.87 7.80
N ASN A 414 11.68 -44.54 7.93
CA ASN A 414 10.98 -43.87 9.03
C ASN A 414 9.73 -43.08 8.60
N LEU A 415 9.73 -42.49 7.40
CA LEU A 415 8.66 -41.57 6.97
C LEU A 415 7.71 -42.19 5.95
N LEU A 416 8.18 -43.03 5.04
CA LEU A 416 7.30 -43.74 4.10
C LEU A 416 6.22 -44.59 4.79
N PRO A 417 6.49 -45.28 5.92
CA PRO A 417 5.46 -46.00 6.67
C PRO A 417 4.38 -45.10 7.27
N LEU A 418 4.59 -43.78 7.40
CA LEU A 418 3.58 -42.87 7.94
C LEU A 418 2.36 -42.76 7.01
N ALA A 419 2.56 -42.93 5.70
CA ALA A 419 1.49 -42.94 4.71
C ALA A 419 0.92 -44.35 4.46
N ALA A 420 1.61 -45.41 4.90
CA ALA A 420 1.19 -46.78 4.65
C ALA A 420 -0.13 -47.10 5.37
N SER A 421 -1.03 -47.79 4.67
CA SER A 421 -2.31 -48.28 5.20
C SER A 421 -3.28 -47.19 5.69
N SER A 422 -3.08 -45.93 5.30
CA SER A 422 -4.03 -44.85 5.58
C SER A 422 -5.22 -44.88 4.64
N MET A 423 -6.42 -44.52 5.13
CA MET A 423 -7.59 -44.22 4.29
C MET A 423 -7.69 -42.73 3.90
N ASP A 424 -6.81 -41.89 4.47
CA ASP A 424 -6.74 -40.45 4.16
C ASP A 424 -6.09 -40.24 2.79
N GLN A 425 -6.88 -39.74 1.83
CA GLN A 425 -6.45 -39.49 0.46
C GLN A 425 -5.31 -38.46 0.36
N LYS A 426 -5.30 -37.43 1.22
CA LYS A 426 -4.24 -36.41 1.23
C LYS A 426 -2.92 -37.04 1.65
N LEU A 427 -2.96 -37.87 2.68
CA LEU A 427 -1.77 -38.58 3.19
C LEU A 427 -1.25 -39.61 2.18
N LEU A 428 -2.14 -40.35 1.50
CA LEU A 428 -1.75 -41.27 0.43
C LEU A 428 -1.06 -40.52 -0.72
N ARG A 429 -1.63 -39.40 -1.16
CA ARG A 429 -1.05 -38.54 -2.21
C ARG A 429 0.33 -38.03 -1.83
N ALA A 430 0.50 -37.54 -0.60
CA ALA A 430 1.81 -37.12 -0.09
C ALA A 430 2.80 -38.30 -0.07
N GLY A 431 2.36 -39.49 0.33
CA GLY A 431 3.17 -40.72 0.31
C GLY A 431 3.64 -41.12 -1.10
N GLU A 432 2.77 -41.03 -2.10
CA GLU A 432 3.12 -41.30 -3.51
C GLU A 432 4.14 -40.30 -4.04
N MET A 433 3.98 -39.01 -3.71
CA MET A 433 4.96 -37.98 -4.06
C MET A 433 6.31 -38.26 -3.39
N LEU A 434 6.32 -38.60 -2.10
CA LEU A 434 7.54 -38.93 -1.38
C LEU A 434 8.25 -40.14 -2.00
N LEU A 435 7.49 -41.15 -2.45
CA LEU A 435 8.05 -42.31 -3.14
C LEU A 435 8.74 -41.90 -4.45
N LYS A 436 8.14 -40.98 -5.22
CA LYS A 436 8.77 -40.42 -6.42
C LYS A 436 10.08 -39.69 -6.10
N GLU A 437 10.13 -38.87 -5.06
CA GLU A 437 11.37 -38.14 -4.68
C GLU A 437 12.50 -39.08 -4.18
N ILE A 438 12.15 -40.23 -3.61
CA ILE A 438 13.14 -41.22 -3.15
C ILE A 438 13.76 -41.96 -4.33
N TYR A 439 12.95 -42.39 -5.30
CA TYR A 439 13.35 -43.32 -6.36
C TYR A 439 13.52 -42.71 -7.76
N GLY A 440 12.96 -41.52 -7.99
CA GLY A 440 13.32 -40.65 -9.10
C GLY A 440 14.67 -39.99 -8.85
#